data_AF-A0A7V6IVE0-F1
#
_entry.id   AF-A0A7V6IVE0-F1
#
_cell.length_a   1.000
_cell.length_b   1.000
_cell.length_c   1.000
_cell.angle_alpha   90.00
_cell.angle_beta   90.00
_cell.angle_gamma   90.00
#
_symmetry.space_group_name_H-M   'P 1'
#
loop_
_entity.id
_entity.type
_entity.pdbx_description
1 polymer ?
#
loop_
_entity_poly.entity_id
_entity_poly.type
_entity_poly.pdbx_seq_one_letter_code
_entity_poly.pdbx_strand_id
1 'polypeptide(L)'
;MSTTRSGEMVSAQIGKMGVIANLTNANFALADGQCFNVKNDGTAPVALQVQLAGMPDGEFIETTFDIGWNPEIVRVVKQTSLSNINLKYGY
;
A
#
# COMPACT_ATOMS: atom_id res chain seq x y z
N MET A 1 -3.38 -3.68 13.71
CA MET A 1 -3.24 -5.15 13.79
C MET A 1 -4.50 -5.73 14.42
N SER A 2 -5.22 -6.60 13.72
CA SER A 2 -6.48 -7.17 14.21
C SER A 2 -6.34 -8.68 14.33
N THR A 3 -6.51 -9.22 15.53
CA THR A 3 -6.59 -10.66 15.80
C THR A 3 -8.00 -11.16 15.56
N THR A 4 -8.19 -12.36 14.99
CA THR A 4 -9.52 -12.99 15.03
C THR A 4 -9.92 -13.28 16.47
N ARG A 5 -11.21 -13.55 16.71
CA ARG A 5 -11.72 -14.01 18.01
C ARG A 5 -11.05 -15.31 18.50
N SER A 6 -10.36 -16.05 17.61
CA SER A 6 -9.61 -17.28 17.90
C SER A 6 -8.11 -17.06 18.13
N GLY A 7 -7.62 -15.81 18.09
CA GLY A 7 -6.19 -15.52 18.23
C GLY A 7 -5.35 -15.81 16.98
N GLU A 8 -5.99 -16.14 15.86
CA GLU A 8 -5.30 -16.29 14.57
C GLU A 8 -4.96 -14.90 14.02
N MET A 9 -3.75 -14.78 13.50
CA MET A 9 -3.30 -13.57 12.82
C MET A 9 -4.15 -13.38 11.55
N VAL A 10 -4.98 -12.33 11.50
CA VAL A 10 -5.66 -11.96 10.25
C VAL A 10 -4.62 -11.34 9.35
N SER A 11 -4.02 -12.16 8.50
CA SER A 11 -3.34 -11.66 7.30
C SER A 11 -4.43 -11.21 6.33
N ALA A 12 -4.19 -10.14 5.57
CA ALA A 12 -5.04 -9.83 4.43
C ALA A 12 -5.10 -11.09 3.54
N GLN A 13 -6.30 -11.57 3.20
CA GLN A 13 -6.45 -12.65 2.24
C GLN A 13 -6.20 -12.05 0.85
N ILE A 14 -4.93 -11.94 0.47
CA ILE A 14 -4.49 -11.39 -0.81
C ILE A 14 -4.75 -12.45 -1.89
N GLY A 15 -5.87 -12.31 -2.61
CA GLY A 15 -6.23 -13.19 -3.72
C GLY A 15 -5.48 -12.85 -5.00
N LYS A 16 -5.05 -11.60 -5.15
CA LYS A 16 -4.28 -11.10 -6.31
C LYS A 16 -3.16 -10.18 -5.86
N MET A 17 -1.98 -10.35 -6.44
CA MET A 17 -0.79 -9.53 -6.13
C MET A 17 -0.14 -8.99 -7.41
N GLY A 18 0.44 -7.80 -7.34
CA GLY A 18 1.27 -7.25 -8.39
C GLY A 18 2.32 -6.27 -7.86
N VAL A 19 3.10 -5.70 -8.77
CA VAL A 19 4.16 -4.73 -8.44
C VAL A 19 3.61 -3.32 -8.57
N ILE A 20 3.93 -2.47 -7.59
CA ILE A 20 3.71 -1.03 -7.69
C ILE A 20 4.91 -0.47 -8.46
N ALA A 21 4.71 -0.20 -9.75
CA ALA A 21 5.76 0.26 -10.65
C ALA A 21 5.55 1.72 -11.06
N ASN A 22 6.60 2.33 -11.61
CA ASN A 22 6.57 3.65 -12.24
C ASN A 22 6.19 4.82 -11.31
N LEU A 23 6.38 4.66 -10.00
CA LEU A 23 6.13 5.72 -9.00
C LEU A 23 7.01 6.97 -9.18
N THR A 24 8.07 6.89 -9.97
CA THR A 24 8.92 8.04 -10.31
C THR A 24 8.32 8.96 -11.37
N ASN A 25 7.32 8.50 -12.14
CA ASN A 25 6.71 9.27 -13.23
C ASN A 25 5.23 9.58 -13.02
N ALA A 26 4.51 8.75 -12.26
CA ALA A 26 3.07 8.90 -12.06
C ALA A 26 2.60 8.31 -10.72
N ASN A 27 1.42 8.76 -10.28
CA ASN A 27 0.72 8.10 -9.18
C ASN A 27 0.34 6.68 -9.58
N PHE A 28 0.37 5.76 -8.63
CA PHE A 28 -0.08 4.40 -8.82
C PHE A 28 -1.48 4.21 -8.23
N ALA A 29 -2.41 3.69 -9.04
CA ALA A 29 -3.73 3.26 -8.62
C ALA A 29 -4.12 2.03 -9.46
N LEU A 30 -5.04 1.21 -8.95
CA LEU A 30 -5.61 0.13 -9.74
C LEU A 30 -6.61 0.68 -10.76
N ALA A 31 -6.71 0.04 -11.93
CA ALA A 31 -7.50 0.53 -13.07
C ALA A 31 -8.99 0.78 -12.72
N ASP A 32 -9.57 -0.07 -11.86
CA ASP A 32 -10.97 0.03 -11.44
C ASP A 32 -11.18 0.92 -10.20
N GLY A 33 -10.14 1.62 -9.74
CA GLY A 33 -10.18 2.41 -8.49
C GLY A 33 -10.28 1.56 -7.22
N GLN A 34 -10.07 0.25 -7.36
CA GLN A 34 -10.11 -0.69 -6.24
C GLN A 34 -9.04 -0.36 -5.20
N CYS A 35 -9.40 -0.53 -3.93
CA CYS A 35 -8.48 -0.37 -2.82
C CYS A 35 -7.64 -1.63 -2.61
N PHE A 36 -6.41 -1.46 -2.14
CA PHE A 36 -5.43 -2.53 -1.99
C PHE A 36 -4.55 -2.32 -0.74
N ASN A 37 -3.98 -3.40 -0.24
CA ASN A 37 -2.91 -3.34 0.76
C ASN A 37 -1.57 -3.14 0.06
N VAL A 38 -0.66 -2.43 0.75
CA VAL A 38 0.72 -2.24 0.29
C VAL A 38 1.62 -3.21 1.06
N LYS A 39 2.47 -3.92 0.31
CA LYS A 39 3.59 -4.66 0.86
C LYS A 39 4.88 -3.92 0.55
N ASN A 40 5.65 -3.58 1.57
CA ASN A 40 7.03 -3.16 1.40
C ASN A 40 7.92 -4.40 1.36
N ASP A 41 8.40 -4.74 0.17
CA ASP A 41 9.29 -5.86 -0.12
C ASP A 41 10.77 -5.40 -0.20
N GLY A 42 11.05 -4.19 0.29
CA GLY A 42 12.40 -3.63 0.46
C GLY A 42 13.05 -4.05 1.77
N THR A 43 14.19 -3.41 2.08
CA THR A 43 15.02 -3.73 3.25
C THR A 43 14.89 -2.72 4.40
N ALA A 44 14.08 -1.67 4.23
CA ALA A 44 13.86 -0.62 5.23
C ALA A 44 12.44 -0.07 5.12
N PRO A 45 11.88 0.48 6.21
CA PRO A 45 10.61 1.21 6.16
C PRO A 45 10.66 2.37 5.17
N VAL A 46 9.53 2.69 4.54
CA VAL A 46 9.43 3.78 3.58
C VAL A 46 8.22 4.68 3.88
N ALA A 47 8.45 5.98 4.00
CA ALA A 47 7.39 6.97 4.12
C ALA A 47 6.92 7.40 2.73
N LEU A 48 5.63 7.27 2.46
CA LEU A 48 5.01 7.61 1.17
C LEU A 48 3.77 8.45 1.40
N GLN A 49 3.49 9.35 0.45
CA GLN A 49 2.19 9.99 0.39
C GLN A 49 1.20 9.05 -0.28
N VAL A 50 0.12 8.73 0.42
CA VAL A 50 -0.93 7.82 -0.03
C VAL A 50 -2.29 8.39 0.24
N GLN A 51 -3.27 7.92 -0.52
CA GLN A 51 -4.67 8.17 -0.28
C GLN A 51 -5.28 6.89 0.29
N LEU A 52 -5.73 6.94 1.55
CA LEU A 52 -6.36 5.79 2.20
C LEU A 52 -7.76 5.52 1.65
N ALA A 53 -8.22 4.28 1.81
CA ALA A 53 -9.60 3.93 1.53
C ALA A 53 -10.56 4.79 2.36
N GLY A 54 -11.52 5.42 1.70
CA GLY A 54 -12.49 6.34 2.34
C GLY A 54 -12.03 7.80 2.46
N MET A 55 -10.80 8.14 2.05
CA MET A 55 -10.39 9.55 1.93
C MET A 55 -10.95 10.20 0.66
N PRO A 56 -11.28 11.51 0.70
CA PRO A 56 -11.69 12.27 -0.48
C PRO A 56 -10.67 12.17 -1.62
N ASP A 57 -11.16 12.19 -2.86
CA ASP A 57 -10.31 12.22 -4.05
C ASP A 57 -9.40 13.45 -4.07
N GLY A 58 -8.10 13.21 -4.26
CA GLY A 58 -7.07 14.26 -4.29
C GLY A 58 -6.43 14.59 -2.94
N GLU A 59 -6.92 14.05 -1.83
CA GLU A 59 -6.25 14.16 -0.53
C GLU A 59 -5.22 13.05 -0.32
N PHE A 60 -4.05 13.43 0.19
CA PHE A 60 -2.95 12.52 0.48
C PHE A 60 -2.44 12.76 1.89
N ILE A 61 -2.12 11.68 2.59
CA ILE A 61 -1.43 11.70 3.88
C ILE A 61 -0.09 11.01 3.75
N GLU A 62 0.86 11.39 4.59
CA GLU A 62 2.09 10.62 4.74
C GLU A 62 1.83 9.38 5.60
N THR A 63 2.29 8.23 5.13
CA THR A 63 2.19 6.96 5.84
C THR A 63 3.50 6.20 5.68
N THR A 64 4.01 5.69 6.80
CA THR A 64 5.21 4.85 6.81
C THR A 64 4.80 3.39 6.66
N PHE A 65 5.34 2.74 5.62
CA PHE A 65 5.16 1.33 5.35
C PHE A 65 6.36 0.54 5.87
N ASP A 66 6.13 -0.24 6.92
CA ASP A 66 7.11 -1.20 7.45
C ASP A 66 7.33 -2.37 6.49
N ILE A 67 8.47 -3.04 6.63
CA ILE A 67 8.83 -4.21 5.83
C ILE A 67 7.77 -5.31 6.02
N GLY A 68 7.22 -5.80 4.91
CA GLY A 68 6.12 -6.76 4.90
C GLY A 68 4.79 -6.14 4.51
N TRP A 69 3.70 -6.85 4.83
CA TRP A 69 2.34 -6.40 4.55
C TRP A 69 1.89 -5.38 5.58
N ASN A 70 1.38 -4.25 5.10
CA ASN A 70 0.88 -3.18 5.95
C ASN A 70 -0.65 -3.23 6.03
N PRO A 71 -1.24 -3.03 7.22
CA PRO A 71 -2.68 -3.14 7.42
C PRO A 71 -3.47 -2.00 6.76
N GLU A 72 -2.82 -0.90 6.39
CA GLU A 72 -3.43 0.26 5.74
C GLU A 72 -3.94 -0.12 4.35
N ILE A 73 -5.23 0.15 4.13
CA ILE A 73 -5.88 -0.03 2.85
C ILE A 73 -5.78 1.29 2.07
N VAL A 74 -5.13 1.23 0.91
CA VAL A 74 -4.77 2.38 0.07
C VAL A 74 -5.55 2.34 -1.24
N ARG A 75 -5.93 3.50 -1.76
CA ARG A 75 -6.52 3.67 -3.10
C ARG A 75 -5.50 4.18 -4.11
N VAL A 76 -4.63 5.10 -3.69
CA VAL A 76 -3.60 5.71 -4.55
C VAL A 76 -2.29 5.83 -3.78
N VAL A 77 -1.18 5.43 -4.40
CA VAL A 77 0.17 5.79 -3.94
C VAL A 77 0.65 6.94 -4.81
N LYS A 78 0.97 8.08 -4.18
CA LYS A 78 1.42 9.27 -4.91
C LYS A 78 2.81 9.03 -5.49
N GLN A 79 3.07 9.66 -6.65
CA GLN A 79 4.40 9.67 -7.23
C GLN A 79 5.43 10.16 -6.21
N THR A 80 6.63 9.57 -6.27
CA THR A 80 7.74 9.90 -5.39
C THR A 80 9.07 9.81 -6.13
N SER A 81 10.01 10.66 -5.74
CA SER A 81 11.39 10.62 -6.23
C SER A 81 12.27 9.65 -5.43
N LEU A 82 11.70 8.93 -4.45
CA LEU A 82 12.43 7.93 -3.69
C LEU A 82 12.92 6.81 -4.62
N SER A 83 14.22 6.60 -4.61
CA SER A 83 14.88 5.51 -5.32
C SER A 83 14.94 4.26 -4.44
N ASN A 84 15.04 3.08 -5.04
CA ASN A 84 15.14 1.78 -4.35
C ASN A 84 13.93 1.37 -3.51
N ILE A 85 12.73 1.85 -3.85
CA ILE A 85 11.48 1.33 -3.29
C ILE A 85 11.09 0.03 -4.00
N ASN A 86 10.85 -1.04 -3.24
CA ASN A 86 10.32 -2.29 -3.76
C ASN A 86 8.95 -2.53 -3.12
N LEU A 87 7.91 -2.15 -3.84
CA LEU A 87 6.54 -2.17 -3.34
C LEU A 87 5.68 -3.11 -4.17
N LYS A 88 4.82 -3.85 -3.49
CA LYS A 88 3.80 -4.70 -4.10
C LYS A 88 2.42 -4.26 -3.59
N TYR A 89 1.41 -4.49 -4.40
CA TYR A 89 0.02 -4.33 -3.99
C TYR A 89 -0.66 -5.70 -3.91
N GLY A 90 -1.72 -5.79 -3.12
CA GLY A 90 -2.61 -6.93 -3.19
C GLY A 90 -3.97 -6.67 -2.57
N TYR A 91 -4.95 -7.47 -3.00
CA TYR A 91 -6.35 -7.42 -2.58
C TYR A 91 -7.06 -8.75 -2.87
#